data_AF-A0A8B9S4D8-F1
#
_entry.id   AF-A0A8B9S4D8-F1
#
_cell.length_a   1.000
_cell.length_b   1.000
_cell.length_c   1.000
_cell.angle_alpha   90.00
_cell.angle_beta   90.00
_cell.angle_gamma   90.00
#
_symmetry.space_group_name_H-M   'P 1'
#
loop_
_entity.id
_entity.type
_entity.pdbx_description
1 polymer ?
#
loop_
_entity_poly.entity_id
_entity_poly.type
_entity_poly.pdbx_seq_one_letter_code
_entity_poly.pdbx_strand_id
1 'polypeptide(L)'
;MLETHILQDLMSWFSKGQYLTIKDALGPLAREEEEKKEGLIEFYDSFKDMFEFFCKNTTIHGTIRLVCSDSNKMKTAFWTLLLLASFGMLYWQFALMFSQYWAYPVVLTMSMHSEPKMFPAITICNLDPYRYPVEHLVRLDQMAEESIAFLYGINTSASLFHMNEKNIQVKDLSSIGNFSRSNFKLSQNFSLLRISDHSNRSGKKYSKVGFRLCNATGGNCFYKTYSSGMDAILEWYRFHYMNIMSQMPVIINISDHEEQIEDMVYSCQYDGEPCRPSDYVHFHHPVFGSCYTFNSKGTDSFWTATKPGIPYGLSLILRAEQKDHIPLLSTVAGVKVMIHNHNQTPFLEHEGFDIRPGIATTIGIQQDEVNRLGGNYGKCTTNGNDVNVKLLYNNSYTLQACLHSCFQHIMVRKCGCGYYYYPLPPGAEYCNYNKHSAWGKGKRLQSCPGLQGTPS
;
A
#
# COMPACT_ATOMS: atom_id res chain seq x y z
N MET A 1 6.85 21.59 21.57
CA MET A 1 6.74 22.08 22.98
C MET A 1 7.66 23.27 23.26
N LEU A 2 8.66 23.58 22.42
CA LEU A 2 9.45 24.82 22.51
C LEU A 2 8.89 25.99 21.67
N GLU A 3 7.98 25.72 20.72
CA GLU A 3 7.45 26.73 19.79
C GLU A 3 6.27 27.57 20.32
N THR A 4 5.60 27.15 21.39
CA THR A 4 4.48 27.91 21.97
C THR A 4 4.93 29.00 22.94
N HIS A 5 6.10 28.86 23.57
CA HIS A 5 6.59 29.82 24.56
C HIS A 5 7.12 31.12 23.95
N ILE A 6 7.82 31.06 22.81
CA ILE A 6 8.42 32.26 22.20
C ILE A 6 7.34 33.16 21.55
N LEU A 7 6.29 32.55 20.98
CA LEU A 7 5.14 33.29 20.43
C LEU A 7 4.20 33.83 21.51
N GLN A 8 4.08 33.15 22.67
CA GLN A 8 3.34 33.68 23.82
C GLN A 8 4.08 34.84 24.50
N ASP A 9 5.42 34.82 24.56
CA ASP A 9 6.19 35.91 25.15
C ASP A 9 6.19 37.17 24.27
N LEU A 10 6.24 37.02 22.94
CA LEU A 10 6.12 38.14 21.99
C LEU A 10 4.70 38.74 21.93
N MET A 11 3.64 37.91 22.03
CA MET A 11 2.25 38.39 22.07
C MET A 11 1.86 38.97 23.45
N SER A 12 2.42 38.45 24.54
CA SER A 12 2.25 38.99 25.91
C SER A 12 2.84 40.39 26.05
N TRP A 13 3.93 40.67 25.34
CA TRP A 13 4.58 42.00 25.35
C TRP A 13 3.76 43.06 24.60
N PHE A 14 3.07 42.68 23.51
CA PHE A 14 2.18 43.59 22.78
C PHE A 14 0.80 43.79 23.44
N SER A 15 0.31 42.84 24.27
CA SER A 15 -1.05 42.90 24.84
C SER A 15 -1.15 43.59 26.21
N LYS A 16 -0.05 43.86 26.92
CA LYS A 16 -0.05 44.44 28.28
C LYS A 16 0.22 45.95 28.36
N GLY A 17 -0.04 46.69 27.28
CA GLY A 17 -0.12 48.15 27.32
C GLY A 17 -1.46 48.61 27.89
N GLN A 18 -1.67 48.51 29.21
CA GLN A 18 -2.88 49.03 29.87
C GLN A 18 -2.50 50.01 30.98
N TYR A 19 -2.89 51.27 30.78
CA TYR A 19 -2.85 52.35 31.76
C TYR A 19 -3.57 51.94 33.06
N LEU A 20 -2.93 52.15 34.21
CA LEU A 20 -3.53 51.99 35.54
C LEU A 20 -3.19 53.20 36.41
N THR A 21 -4.11 54.16 36.43
CA THR A 21 -4.30 55.13 37.51
C THR A 21 -4.96 54.44 38.70
N ILE A 22 -4.50 54.67 39.94
CA ILE A 22 -5.35 54.84 41.14
C ILE A 22 -4.51 55.41 42.30
N LYS A 23 -5.13 56.38 42.95
CA LYS A 23 -4.71 57.13 44.15
C LYS A 23 -5.04 56.37 45.45
N ASP A 24 -4.38 56.83 46.52
CA ASP A 24 -4.76 56.81 47.94
C ASP A 24 -4.39 55.58 48.81
N ALA A 25 -3.37 55.75 49.66
CA ALA A 25 -3.30 55.17 51.01
C ALA A 25 -2.35 55.98 51.94
N LEU A 26 -2.98 56.74 52.85
CA LEU A 26 -2.57 57.18 54.21
C LEU A 26 -1.12 57.63 54.53
N GLY A 27 -0.99 58.88 55.04
CA GLY A 27 0.19 59.40 55.79
C GLY A 27 0.29 58.88 57.24
N PRO A 28 1.10 59.47 58.16
CA PRO A 28 1.79 60.76 58.11
C PRO A 28 3.28 60.76 58.58
N LEU A 29 3.88 61.97 58.58
CA LEU A 29 5.00 62.47 59.40
C LEU A 29 6.45 62.45 58.86
N ALA A 30 7.08 63.61 59.12
CA ALA A 30 8.51 63.92 59.29
C ALA A 30 9.38 64.23 58.05
N ARG A 31 9.36 65.54 57.74
CA ARG A 31 10.42 66.47 57.33
C ARG A 31 11.86 65.96 57.07
N GLU A 32 12.37 66.46 55.93
CA GLU A 32 13.75 66.88 55.58
C GLU A 32 14.74 65.90 54.90
N GLU A 33 15.09 66.35 53.69
CA GLU A 33 16.34 66.26 52.91
C GLU A 33 16.65 65.03 52.04
N GLU A 34 16.91 65.33 50.75
CA GLU A 34 16.94 64.44 49.59
C GLU A 34 18.18 63.55 49.53
N GLU A 35 17.97 62.23 49.54
CA GLU A 35 18.94 61.23 49.08
C GLU A 35 18.78 60.97 47.59
N LYS A 36 19.88 61.13 46.83
CA LYS A 36 20.04 60.63 45.48
C LYS A 36 20.16 59.10 45.52
N LYS A 37 19.09 58.37 45.21
CA LYS A 37 19.13 56.90 45.00
C LYS A 37 19.07 56.56 43.52
N GLU A 38 20.06 55.78 43.10
CA GLU A 38 20.11 55.04 41.84
C GLU A 38 18.88 54.14 41.73
N GLY A 39 17.97 54.51 40.83
CA GLY A 39 16.78 53.74 40.46
C GLY A 39 16.88 53.36 38.98
N LEU A 40 17.19 52.09 38.74
CA LEU A 40 17.18 51.45 37.43
C LEU A 40 15.72 51.35 36.95
N ILE A 41 15.30 52.25 36.05
CA ILE A 41 14.29 52.17 34.98
C ILE A 41 13.98 53.63 34.60
N GLU A 42 14.61 54.16 33.54
CA GLU A 42 14.18 55.43 32.93
C GLU A 42 12.84 55.19 32.22
N PHE A 43 11.76 55.72 32.76
CA PHE A 43 10.51 55.86 32.03
C PHE A 43 10.64 57.05 31.08
N TYR A 44 10.61 56.79 29.77
CA TYR A 44 10.56 57.86 28.77
C TYR A 44 9.16 58.47 28.76
N ASP A 45 9.07 59.79 28.96
CA ASP A 45 7.81 60.52 29.02
C ASP A 45 7.08 60.60 27.65
N SER A 46 7.80 60.36 26.55
CA SER A 46 7.27 60.39 25.18
C SER A 46 7.96 59.37 24.27
N PHE A 47 7.21 58.83 23.31
CA PHE A 47 7.76 57.98 22.23
C PHE A 47 8.90 58.67 21.46
N LYS A 48 8.84 60.00 21.35
CA LYS A 48 9.88 60.80 20.70
C LYS A 48 11.20 60.75 21.45
N ASP A 49 11.16 60.85 22.78
CA ASP A 49 12.38 60.88 23.61
C ASP A 49 13.03 59.49 23.68
N MET A 50 12.20 58.44 23.72
CA MET A 50 12.65 57.05 23.59
C MET A 50 13.30 56.79 22.22
N PHE A 51 12.69 57.27 21.14
CA PHE A 51 13.22 57.12 19.79
C PHE A 51 14.51 57.92 19.58
N GLU A 52 14.61 59.11 20.16
CA GLU A 52 15.81 59.95 20.08
C GLU A 52 16.98 59.35 20.87
N PHE A 53 16.72 58.80 22.06
CA PHE A 53 17.70 58.03 22.83
C PHE A 53 18.17 56.79 22.06
N PHE A 54 17.22 55.99 21.54
CA PHE A 54 17.54 54.81 20.73
C PHE A 54 18.39 55.18 19.52
N CYS A 55 18.03 56.25 18.78
CA CYS A 55 18.78 56.71 17.61
C CYS A 55 20.19 57.20 17.95
N LYS A 56 20.43 57.76 19.14
CA LYS A 56 21.76 58.23 19.59
C LYS A 56 22.63 57.10 20.13
N ASN A 57 22.03 56.08 20.72
CA ASN A 57 22.75 54.99 21.41
C ASN A 57 22.84 53.69 20.58
N THR A 58 22.10 53.60 19.47
CA THR A 58 22.17 52.47 18.55
C THR A 58 23.32 52.60 17.57
N THR A 59 23.91 51.47 17.18
CA THR A 59 24.96 51.39 16.16
C THR A 59 24.41 51.41 14.73
N ILE A 60 23.09 51.52 14.56
CA ILE A 60 22.45 51.65 13.23
C ILE A 60 22.81 53.03 12.64
N HIS A 61 23.81 53.06 11.76
CA HIS A 61 24.32 54.31 11.19
C HIS A 61 23.27 55.18 10.46
N GLY A 62 22.19 54.57 9.99
CA GLY A 62 21.09 55.28 9.33
C GLY A 62 20.22 56.12 10.27
N THR A 63 20.06 55.71 11.54
CA THR A 63 19.18 56.40 12.52
C THR A 63 19.86 57.61 13.18
N ILE A 64 21.19 57.55 13.40
CA ILE A 64 21.99 58.68 13.89
C ILE A 64 21.93 59.85 12.89
N ARG A 65 22.08 59.57 11.58
CA ARG A 65 22.01 60.60 10.53
C ARG A 65 20.61 61.16 10.30
N LEU A 66 19.57 60.41 10.67
CA LEU A 66 18.18 60.84 10.62
C LEU A 66 17.86 61.89 11.70
N VAL A 67 18.41 61.70 12.91
CA VAL A 67 18.23 62.63 14.06
C VAL A 67 19.16 63.84 13.98
N CYS A 68 20.39 63.71 13.45
CA CYS A 68 21.34 64.82 13.33
C CYS A 68 21.12 65.74 12.10
N SER A 69 20.14 65.47 11.23
CA SER A 69 19.90 66.20 9.97
C SER A 69 18.69 67.14 10.03
N ASP A 70 18.38 67.73 11.18
CA ASP A 70 17.15 68.53 11.37
C ASP A 70 17.10 69.82 10.49
N SER A 71 18.25 70.29 10.00
CA SER A 71 18.35 71.54 9.23
C SER A 71 18.14 71.40 7.71
N ASN A 72 18.25 70.21 7.13
CA ASN A 72 18.21 70.01 5.67
C ASN A 72 17.25 68.88 5.29
N LYS A 73 15.99 69.23 5.00
CA LYS A 73 14.91 68.28 4.70
C LYS A 73 15.23 67.29 3.56
N MET A 74 16.04 67.68 2.56
CA MET A 74 16.46 66.77 1.48
C MET A 74 17.45 65.68 1.97
N LYS A 75 18.37 66.01 2.88
CA LYS A 75 19.32 65.03 3.43
C LYS A 75 18.59 64.04 4.34
N THR A 76 17.66 64.54 5.14
CA THR A 76 16.78 63.70 5.98
C THR A 76 15.97 62.74 5.12
N ALA A 77 15.32 63.23 4.06
CA ALA A 77 14.56 62.39 3.13
C ALA A 77 15.42 61.29 2.47
N PHE A 78 16.64 61.63 2.04
CA PHE A 78 17.58 60.67 1.45
C PHE A 78 17.96 59.55 2.44
N TRP A 79 18.33 59.91 3.69
CA TRP A 79 18.70 58.92 4.71
C TRP A 79 17.51 58.09 5.18
N THR A 80 16.30 58.66 5.25
CA THR A 80 15.06 57.93 5.53
C THR A 80 14.76 56.90 4.45
N LEU A 81 14.89 57.26 3.17
CA LEU A 81 14.65 56.33 2.05
C LEU A 81 15.65 55.17 2.07
N LEU A 82 16.92 55.45 2.31
CA LEU A 82 17.98 54.44 2.38
C LEU A 82 17.75 53.49 3.58
N LEU A 83 17.36 54.04 4.73
CA LEU A 83 17.00 53.26 5.91
C LEU A 83 15.79 52.35 5.63
N LEU A 84 14.72 52.88 5.03
CA LEU A 84 13.53 52.11 4.68
C LEU A 84 13.83 51.03 3.63
N ALA A 85 14.66 51.31 2.64
CA ALA A 85 15.13 50.31 1.67
C ALA A 85 15.94 49.21 2.33
N SER A 86 16.82 49.55 3.29
CA SER A 86 17.61 48.56 4.03
C SER A 86 16.73 47.66 4.92
N PHE A 87 15.73 48.22 5.60
CA PHE A 87 14.73 47.43 6.33
C PHE A 87 13.89 46.58 5.38
N GLY A 88 13.48 47.12 4.23
CA GLY A 88 12.75 46.38 3.19
C GLY A 88 13.53 45.17 2.69
N MET A 89 14.82 45.33 2.39
CA MET A 89 15.70 44.21 2.03
C MET A 89 15.88 43.21 3.18
N LEU A 90 16.00 43.67 4.42
CA LEU A 90 16.11 42.80 5.59
C LEU A 90 14.85 41.95 5.79
N TYR A 91 13.66 42.56 5.73
CA TYR A 91 12.39 41.82 5.82
C TYR A 91 12.21 40.86 4.64
N TRP A 92 12.63 41.25 3.45
CA TRP A 92 12.64 40.36 2.29
C TRP A 92 13.55 39.15 2.50
N GLN A 93 14.78 39.35 2.98
CA GLN A 93 15.70 38.26 3.30
C GLN A 93 15.18 37.38 4.43
N PHE A 94 14.56 37.97 5.45
CA PHE A 94 13.92 37.23 6.52
C PHE A 94 12.75 36.37 6.01
N ALA A 95 11.92 36.91 5.12
CA ALA A 95 10.85 36.15 4.48
C ALA A 95 11.39 34.98 3.64
N LEU A 96 12.50 35.18 2.92
CA LEU A 96 13.17 34.10 2.18
C LEU A 96 13.71 33.01 3.12
N MET A 97 14.41 33.38 4.19
CA MET A 97 14.91 32.43 5.19
C MET A 97 13.79 31.66 5.87
N PHE A 98 12.71 32.35 6.23
CA PHE A 98 11.54 31.73 6.82
C PHE A 98 10.86 30.77 5.83
N SER A 99 10.72 31.18 4.57
CA SER A 99 10.19 30.32 3.51
C SER A 99 11.05 29.07 3.30
N GLN A 100 12.38 29.19 3.38
CA GLN A 100 13.29 28.06 3.22
C GLN A 100 13.24 27.11 4.43
N TYR A 101 13.13 27.65 5.64
CA TYR A 101 12.98 26.86 6.87
C TYR A 101 11.71 26.00 6.84
N TRP A 102 10.56 26.59 6.47
CA TRP A 102 9.28 25.89 6.38
C TRP A 102 9.09 25.06 5.10
N ALA A 103 10.05 25.09 4.18
CA ALA A 103 10.05 24.23 3.00
C ALA A 103 10.54 22.80 3.29
N TYR A 104 11.17 22.56 4.45
CA TYR A 104 11.71 21.24 4.86
C TYR A 104 12.53 20.53 3.76
N PRO A 105 13.57 21.16 3.18
CA PRO A 105 14.35 20.55 2.11
C PRO A 105 15.11 19.31 2.60
N VAL A 106 15.24 18.30 1.73
CA VAL A 106 15.94 17.04 2.00
C VAL A 106 17.15 16.86 1.06
N VAL A 107 18.21 16.21 1.54
CA VAL A 107 19.42 15.91 0.77
C VAL A 107 19.58 14.38 0.65
N LEU A 108 19.82 13.89 -0.57
CA LEU A 108 20.07 12.47 -0.82
C LEU A 108 21.54 12.14 -0.55
N THR A 109 21.79 11.08 0.22
CA THR A 109 23.11 10.50 0.41
C THR A 109 23.10 9.06 -0.09
N MET A 110 24.14 8.68 -0.85
CA MET A 110 24.28 7.33 -1.40
C MET A 110 25.54 6.70 -0.82
N SER A 111 25.41 5.52 -0.24
CA SER A 111 26.52 4.71 0.26
C SER A 111 26.37 3.29 -0.25
N MET A 112 27.51 2.65 -0.54
CA MET A 112 27.56 1.23 -0.91
C MET A 112 28.24 0.48 0.23
N HIS A 113 27.52 -0.48 0.82
CA HIS A 113 28.03 -1.32 1.90
C HIS A 113 28.21 -2.74 1.38
N SER A 114 29.43 -3.28 1.49
CA SER A 114 29.78 -4.64 1.06
C SER A 114 29.97 -5.57 2.27
N GLU A 115 29.05 -5.50 3.21
CA GLU A 115 29.03 -6.35 4.40
C GLU A 115 28.20 -7.62 4.15
N PRO A 116 28.46 -8.73 4.86
CA PRO A 116 27.58 -9.90 4.82
C PRO A 116 26.15 -9.49 5.14
N LYS A 117 25.23 -9.82 4.23
CA LYS A 117 23.80 -9.56 4.39
C LYS A 117 23.05 -10.87 4.51
N MET A 118 21.94 -10.83 5.22
CA MET A 118 21.06 -11.97 5.25
C MET A 118 20.41 -12.16 3.88
N PHE A 119 20.43 -13.39 3.37
CA PHE A 119 19.82 -13.74 2.10
C PHE A 119 18.31 -13.44 2.15
N PRO A 120 17.71 -12.86 1.11
CA PRO A 120 16.30 -12.44 1.14
C PRO A 120 15.36 -13.63 1.29
N ALA A 121 14.11 -13.35 1.64
CA ALA A 121 13.06 -14.36 1.59
C ALA A 121 12.71 -14.63 0.12
N ILE A 122 12.56 -15.90 -0.24
CA ILE A 122 12.20 -16.32 -1.60
C ILE A 122 10.92 -17.14 -1.53
N THR A 123 9.86 -16.60 -2.10
CA THR A 123 8.61 -17.32 -2.30
C THR A 123 8.59 -17.94 -3.69
N ILE A 124 8.27 -19.23 -3.73
CA ILE A 124 8.00 -19.96 -4.96
C ILE A 124 6.58 -20.54 -4.91
N CYS A 125 5.87 -20.47 -6.02
CA CYS A 125 4.53 -20.98 -6.16
C CYS A 125 4.37 -21.72 -7.48
N ASN A 126 3.64 -22.82 -7.44
CA ASN A 126 3.21 -23.45 -8.66
C ASN A 126 2.33 -22.47 -9.45
N LEU A 127 2.49 -22.41 -10.77
CA LEU A 127 1.52 -21.69 -11.61
C LEU A 127 0.27 -22.54 -11.87
N ASP A 128 0.32 -23.83 -11.56
CA ASP A 128 -0.80 -24.74 -11.70
C ASP A 128 -1.43 -25.05 -10.32
N PRO A 129 -2.57 -24.44 -9.95
CA PRO A 129 -3.20 -24.71 -8.66
C PRO A 129 -3.79 -26.11 -8.63
N TYR A 130 -3.52 -26.85 -7.56
CA TYR A 130 -4.09 -28.18 -7.33
C TYR A 130 -5.62 -28.18 -7.47
N ARG A 131 -6.14 -29.10 -8.28
CA ARG A 131 -7.56 -29.24 -8.53
C ARG A 131 -8.22 -30.10 -7.45
N TYR A 132 -8.92 -29.45 -6.53
CA TYR A 132 -9.78 -30.16 -5.59
C TYR A 132 -10.91 -30.89 -6.34
N PRO A 133 -11.16 -32.18 -6.09
CA PRO A 133 -12.23 -32.95 -6.75
C PRO A 133 -13.59 -32.60 -6.17
N VAL A 134 -14.03 -31.36 -6.40
CA VAL A 134 -15.32 -30.84 -5.94
C VAL A 134 -16.31 -30.95 -7.08
N GLU A 135 -17.48 -31.55 -6.83
CA GLU A 135 -18.57 -31.72 -7.81
C GLU A 135 -18.93 -30.39 -8.51
N HIS A 136 -18.89 -29.28 -7.76
CA HIS A 136 -19.14 -27.93 -8.29
C HIS A 136 -18.13 -27.47 -9.36
N LEU A 137 -16.86 -27.88 -9.26
CA LEU A 137 -15.84 -27.55 -10.27
C LEU A 137 -16.07 -28.35 -11.56
N VAL A 138 -16.43 -29.63 -11.45
CA VAL A 138 -16.81 -30.46 -12.60
C VAL A 138 -18.00 -29.84 -13.34
N ARG A 139 -19.00 -29.36 -12.60
CA ARG A 139 -20.15 -28.66 -13.21
C ARG A 139 -19.76 -27.33 -13.85
N LEU A 140 -18.80 -26.59 -13.27
CA LEU A 140 -18.30 -25.34 -13.85
C LEU A 140 -17.61 -25.58 -15.19
N ASP A 141 -16.81 -26.65 -15.28
CA ASP A 141 -16.11 -27.01 -16.53
C ASP A 141 -17.09 -27.34 -17.64
N GLN A 142 -18.15 -28.10 -17.34
CA GLN A 142 -19.23 -28.37 -18.29
C GLN A 142 -19.90 -27.07 -18.79
N MET A 143 -20.20 -26.13 -17.88
CA MET A 143 -20.75 -24.83 -18.26
C MET A 143 -19.77 -24.00 -19.11
N ALA A 144 -18.48 -24.17 -18.90
CA ALA A 144 -17.44 -23.51 -19.69
C ALA A 144 -17.36 -24.11 -21.10
N GLU A 145 -17.39 -25.44 -21.25
CA GLU A 145 -17.47 -26.12 -22.55
C GLU A 145 -18.69 -25.64 -23.36
N GLU A 146 -19.87 -25.60 -22.72
CA GLU A 146 -21.11 -25.09 -23.34
C GLU A 146 -20.95 -23.62 -23.80
N SER A 147 -20.28 -22.80 -23.00
CA SER A 147 -20.02 -21.40 -23.32
C SER A 147 -19.03 -21.23 -24.48
N ILE A 148 -17.99 -22.06 -24.57
CA ILE A 148 -17.03 -22.08 -25.69
C ILE A 148 -17.74 -22.48 -26.97
N ALA A 149 -18.54 -23.55 -26.91
CA ALA A 149 -19.33 -24.03 -28.04
C ALA A 149 -20.28 -22.93 -28.55
N PHE A 150 -20.97 -22.23 -27.64
CA PHE A 150 -21.81 -21.08 -27.99
C PHE A 150 -21.02 -19.92 -28.63
N LEU A 151 -19.84 -19.59 -28.10
CA LEU A 151 -19.06 -18.44 -28.55
C LEU A 151 -18.28 -18.68 -29.84
N TYR A 152 -17.86 -19.90 -30.13
CA TYR A 152 -17.00 -20.19 -31.28
C TYR A 152 -17.59 -21.21 -32.27
N GLY A 153 -18.74 -21.82 -31.96
CA GLY A 153 -19.36 -22.84 -32.83
C GLY A 153 -18.55 -24.13 -32.91
N ILE A 154 -17.65 -24.37 -31.95
CA ILE A 154 -16.82 -25.56 -31.91
C ILE A 154 -17.68 -26.70 -31.33
N ASN A 155 -18.11 -27.63 -32.18
CA ASN A 155 -18.64 -28.94 -31.76
C ASN A 155 -17.45 -29.84 -31.40
N THR A 156 -16.90 -29.71 -30.20
CA THR A 156 -15.86 -30.61 -29.71
C THR A 156 -16.50 -31.96 -29.35
N SER A 157 -16.19 -33.00 -30.12
CA SER A 157 -16.48 -34.41 -29.80
C SER A 157 -15.53 -35.00 -28.76
N ALA A 158 -14.49 -34.25 -28.38
CA ALA A 158 -13.59 -34.57 -27.27
C ALA A 158 -13.93 -33.66 -26.08
N SER A 159 -14.18 -34.24 -24.90
CA SER A 159 -14.25 -33.45 -23.66
C SER A 159 -12.93 -32.71 -23.48
N LEU A 160 -12.98 -31.39 -23.43
CA LEU A 160 -11.81 -30.52 -23.31
C LEU A 160 -11.14 -30.64 -21.93
N PHE A 161 -11.87 -31.20 -20.95
CA PHE A 161 -11.45 -31.31 -19.55
C PHE A 161 -11.34 -32.76 -19.05
N HIS A 162 -11.21 -33.76 -19.94
CA HIS A 162 -11.15 -35.17 -19.55
C HIS A 162 -9.96 -35.46 -18.62
N MET A 163 -10.26 -35.93 -17.41
CA MET A 163 -9.30 -36.56 -16.50
C MET A 163 -9.14 -38.04 -16.86
N ASN A 164 -7.92 -38.58 -16.75
CA ASN A 164 -7.74 -40.01 -16.53
C ASN A 164 -8.10 -40.28 -15.07
N GLU A 165 -9.09 -41.13 -14.81
CA GLU A 165 -9.34 -41.68 -13.47
C GLU A 165 -8.07 -42.39 -12.98
N LYS A 166 -7.26 -41.72 -12.17
CA LYS A 166 -6.47 -42.43 -11.17
C LYS A 166 -7.35 -42.58 -9.94
N ASN A 167 -7.49 -43.82 -9.50
CA ASN A 167 -8.11 -44.21 -8.24
C ASN A 167 -7.38 -43.52 -7.07
N ILE A 168 -7.74 -42.28 -6.77
CA ILE A 168 -7.37 -41.64 -5.51
C ILE A 168 -8.26 -42.29 -4.44
N GLN A 169 -7.73 -43.29 -3.74
CA GLN A 169 -8.34 -43.75 -2.50
C GLN A 169 -8.18 -42.64 -1.45
N VAL A 170 -9.13 -41.71 -1.43
CA VAL A 170 -9.27 -40.68 -0.41
C VAL A 170 -9.68 -41.37 0.90
N LYS A 171 -8.70 -41.80 1.69
CA LYS A 171 -8.93 -42.13 3.10
C LYS A 171 -9.06 -40.81 3.87
N ASP A 172 -10.14 -40.70 4.62
CA ASP A 172 -10.60 -39.54 5.40
C ASP A 172 -11.37 -38.41 4.68
N LEU A 173 -12.55 -38.78 4.16
CA LEU A 173 -13.59 -37.86 3.68
C LEU A 173 -14.63 -37.48 4.75
N SER A 174 -14.24 -37.26 6.01
CA SER A 174 -15.19 -36.84 7.06
C SER A 174 -15.43 -35.33 7.07
N SER A 175 -14.47 -34.52 6.61
CA SER A 175 -14.56 -33.05 6.52
C SER A 175 -15.14 -32.56 5.18
N ILE A 176 -14.84 -33.24 4.06
CA ILE A 176 -15.42 -32.95 2.72
C ILE A 176 -16.87 -33.46 2.59
N GLY A 177 -17.26 -34.47 3.37
CA GLY A 177 -18.66 -34.94 3.44
C GLY A 177 -19.65 -33.86 3.89
N ASN A 178 -19.21 -32.86 4.66
CA ASN A 178 -20.03 -31.68 5.00
C ASN A 178 -20.13 -30.67 3.85
N PHE A 179 -19.24 -30.73 2.87
CA PHE A 179 -19.20 -29.82 1.72
C PHE A 179 -20.18 -30.21 0.61
N SER A 180 -20.33 -31.52 0.39
CA SER A 180 -21.40 -32.09 -0.44
C SER A 180 -22.81 -31.80 0.13
N ARG A 181 -22.91 -31.42 1.42
CA ARG A 181 -24.15 -30.93 2.07
C ARG A 181 -24.36 -29.42 1.98
N SER A 182 -23.46 -28.66 1.35
CA SER A 182 -23.67 -27.22 1.17
C SER A 182 -24.79 -26.98 0.14
N ASN A 183 -25.76 -26.10 0.46
CA ASN A 183 -26.84 -25.70 -0.46
C ASN A 183 -26.34 -24.79 -1.62
N PHE A 184 -25.07 -24.90 -1.99
CA PHE A 184 -24.50 -24.10 -3.05
C PHE A 184 -24.98 -24.59 -4.42
N LYS A 185 -25.28 -23.64 -5.31
CA LYS A 185 -25.81 -23.93 -6.64
C LYS A 185 -25.16 -22.97 -7.61
N LEU A 186 -24.54 -23.49 -8.66
CA LEU A 186 -23.97 -22.63 -9.68
C LEU A 186 -25.05 -21.76 -10.34
N SER A 187 -24.81 -20.45 -10.39
CA SER A 187 -25.78 -19.50 -10.94
C SER A 187 -25.67 -19.45 -12.46
N GLN A 188 -26.72 -19.89 -13.15
CA GLN A 188 -26.86 -19.80 -14.61
C GLN A 188 -27.13 -18.37 -15.10
N ASN A 189 -27.46 -17.44 -14.19
CA ASN A 189 -27.77 -16.04 -14.54
C ASN A 189 -26.56 -15.25 -15.05
N PHE A 190 -25.35 -15.79 -14.88
CA PHE A 190 -24.10 -15.15 -15.28
C PHE A 190 -23.54 -15.71 -16.59
N SER A 191 -24.36 -16.17 -17.53
CA SER A 191 -23.87 -16.70 -18.82
C SER A 191 -23.13 -15.66 -19.68
N LEU A 192 -22.21 -16.14 -20.53
CA LEU A 192 -21.52 -15.32 -21.51
C LEU A 192 -22.45 -14.97 -22.68
N LEU A 193 -22.41 -13.72 -23.10
CA LEU A 193 -23.28 -13.14 -24.11
C LEU A 193 -22.44 -12.42 -25.17
N ARG A 194 -22.84 -12.55 -26.44
CA ARG A 194 -22.34 -11.71 -27.53
C ARG A 194 -23.10 -10.38 -27.52
N ILE A 195 -22.37 -9.28 -27.43
CA ILE A 195 -22.90 -7.93 -27.33
C ILE A 195 -22.50 -7.18 -28.60
N SER A 196 -23.49 -6.82 -29.42
CA SER A 196 -23.28 -6.04 -30.64
C SER A 196 -23.08 -4.56 -30.31
N ASP A 197 -21.95 -3.99 -30.75
CA ASP A 197 -21.71 -2.55 -30.65
C ASP A 197 -22.33 -1.85 -31.87
N HIS A 198 -23.44 -1.12 -31.66
CA HIS A 198 -24.19 -0.47 -32.75
C HIS A 198 -23.61 0.90 -33.14
N SER A 199 -22.43 1.27 -32.63
CA SER A 199 -21.92 2.65 -32.63
C SER A 199 -20.97 3.05 -33.77
N ASN A 200 -20.69 2.21 -34.78
CA ASN A 200 -19.77 2.57 -35.86
C ASN A 200 -20.44 2.84 -37.20
N ARG A 201 -20.30 4.09 -37.69
CA ARG A 201 -20.59 4.55 -39.08
C ARG A 201 -19.74 3.87 -40.17
N SER A 202 -18.90 2.89 -39.82
CA SER A 202 -17.91 2.24 -40.69
C SER A 202 -18.27 0.81 -41.13
N GLY A 203 -19.48 0.32 -40.84
CA GLY A 203 -19.94 -0.99 -41.34
C GLY A 203 -19.25 -2.24 -40.77
N LYS A 204 -18.20 -2.10 -39.94
CA LYS A 204 -17.58 -3.21 -39.22
C LYS A 204 -18.31 -3.47 -37.89
N LYS A 205 -19.07 -4.57 -37.83
CA LYS A 205 -19.69 -5.07 -36.60
C LYS A 205 -18.60 -5.71 -35.72
N TYR A 206 -18.16 -5.01 -34.67
CA TYR A 206 -17.40 -5.66 -33.61
C TYR A 206 -18.38 -6.28 -32.62
N SER A 207 -18.37 -7.61 -32.52
CA SER A 207 -19.10 -8.32 -31.48
C SER A 207 -18.19 -8.39 -30.26
N LYS A 208 -18.49 -7.61 -29.22
CA LYS A 208 -17.85 -7.78 -27.91
C LYS A 208 -18.45 -9.01 -27.21
N VAL A 209 -17.72 -9.60 -26.28
CA VAL A 209 -18.22 -10.71 -25.45
C VAL A 209 -18.19 -10.26 -24.00
N GLY A 210 -19.19 -10.66 -23.22
CA GLY A 210 -19.27 -10.25 -21.83
C GLY A 210 -20.36 -10.97 -21.05
N PHE A 211 -20.54 -10.58 -19.80
CA PHE A 211 -21.62 -11.09 -18.96
C PHE A 211 -22.27 -9.94 -18.18
N ARG A 212 -23.53 -10.16 -17.78
CA ARG A 212 -24.36 -9.16 -17.12
C ARG A 212 -24.29 -9.31 -15.60
N LEU A 213 -24.05 -8.21 -14.90
CA LEU A 213 -24.05 -8.11 -13.44
C LEU A 213 -25.19 -7.21 -13.00
N CYS A 214 -26.12 -7.73 -12.20
CA CYS A 214 -27.31 -7.01 -11.76
C CYS A 214 -27.26 -6.68 -10.26
N ASN A 215 -28.04 -5.67 -9.85
CA ASN A 215 -28.31 -5.41 -8.44
C ASN A 215 -29.22 -6.50 -7.84
N ALA A 216 -29.38 -6.52 -6.52
CA ALA A 216 -30.24 -7.45 -5.79
C ALA A 216 -31.70 -7.39 -6.25
N THR A 217 -32.18 -6.22 -6.66
CA THR A 217 -33.53 -6.00 -7.20
C THR A 217 -33.66 -6.35 -8.70
N GLY A 218 -32.58 -6.76 -9.38
CA GLY A 218 -32.57 -7.09 -10.80
C GLY A 218 -32.70 -5.89 -11.77
N GLY A 219 -33.07 -4.70 -11.28
CA GLY A 219 -33.42 -3.57 -12.14
C GLY A 219 -32.24 -2.82 -12.77
N ASN A 220 -31.12 -2.67 -12.06
CA ASN A 220 -29.94 -1.93 -12.56
C ASN A 220 -28.79 -2.90 -12.83
N CYS A 221 -28.68 -3.32 -14.08
CA CYS A 221 -27.67 -4.23 -14.59
C CYS A 221 -26.58 -3.51 -15.40
N PHE A 222 -25.36 -4.01 -15.28
CA PHE A 222 -24.18 -3.56 -16.03
C PHE A 222 -23.56 -4.73 -16.79
N TYR A 223 -23.06 -4.48 -18.00
CA TYR A 223 -22.37 -5.49 -18.80
C TYR A 223 -20.85 -5.32 -18.66
N LYS A 224 -20.17 -6.33 -18.12
CA LYS A 224 -18.70 -6.41 -18.17
C LYS A 224 -18.34 -6.97 -19.54
N THR A 225 -17.76 -6.14 -20.41
CA THR A 225 -17.46 -6.49 -21.81
C THR A 225 -15.95 -6.57 -22.02
N TYR A 226 -15.55 -7.46 -22.92
CA TYR A 226 -14.17 -7.70 -23.34
C TYR A 226 -14.08 -7.67 -24.86
N SER A 227 -12.89 -7.31 -25.35
CA SER A 227 -12.55 -7.35 -26.78
C SER A 227 -12.33 -8.77 -27.28
N SER A 228 -11.81 -9.66 -26.43
CA SER A 228 -11.53 -11.07 -26.73
C SER A 228 -12.50 -12.01 -26.01
N GLY A 229 -12.97 -13.04 -26.71
CA GLY A 229 -13.74 -14.11 -26.07
C GLY A 229 -12.91 -14.95 -25.10
N MET A 230 -11.59 -15.02 -25.29
CA MET A 230 -10.67 -15.69 -24.36
C MET A 230 -10.59 -14.94 -23.02
N ASP A 231 -10.40 -13.62 -23.05
CA ASP A 231 -10.38 -12.82 -21.82
C ASP A 231 -11.74 -12.88 -21.10
N ALA A 232 -12.83 -12.88 -21.88
CA ALA A 232 -14.18 -12.99 -21.35
C ALA A 232 -14.41 -14.32 -20.60
N ILE A 233 -13.99 -15.46 -21.18
CA ILE A 233 -14.19 -16.76 -20.55
C ILE A 233 -13.28 -16.97 -19.34
N LEU A 234 -12.02 -16.53 -19.40
CA LEU A 234 -11.09 -16.62 -18.26
C LEU A 234 -11.63 -15.83 -17.06
N GLU A 235 -12.07 -14.60 -17.28
CA GLU A 235 -12.63 -13.78 -16.20
C GLU A 235 -13.98 -14.29 -15.68
N TRP A 236 -14.80 -14.87 -16.55
CA TRP A 236 -16.04 -15.52 -16.18
C TRP A 236 -15.80 -16.77 -15.33
N TYR A 237 -14.84 -17.60 -15.72
CA TYR A 237 -14.46 -18.81 -14.99
C TYR A 237 -13.89 -18.45 -13.62
N ARG A 238 -12.97 -17.49 -13.55
CA ARG A 238 -12.42 -16.94 -12.30
C ARG A 238 -13.52 -16.43 -11.37
N PHE A 239 -14.54 -15.76 -11.90
CA PHE A 239 -15.65 -15.28 -11.09
C PHE A 239 -16.40 -16.43 -10.43
N HIS A 240 -16.78 -17.48 -11.18
CA HIS A 240 -17.45 -18.65 -10.59
C HIS A 240 -16.54 -19.43 -9.62
N TYR A 241 -15.28 -19.61 -9.99
CA TYR A 241 -14.27 -20.27 -9.15
C TYR A 241 -14.18 -19.61 -7.77
N MET A 242 -14.07 -18.27 -7.70
CA MET A 242 -14.05 -17.56 -6.41
C MET A 242 -15.31 -17.82 -5.57
N ASN A 243 -16.49 -17.92 -6.19
CA ASN A 243 -17.73 -18.20 -5.45
C ASN A 243 -17.72 -19.62 -4.87
N ILE A 244 -17.21 -20.60 -5.62
CA ILE A 244 -17.07 -21.99 -5.15
C ILE A 244 -16.06 -22.04 -3.99
N MET A 245 -14.88 -21.48 -4.19
CA MET A 245 -13.79 -21.52 -3.22
C MET A 245 -14.10 -20.72 -1.94
N SER A 246 -14.92 -19.67 -2.02
CA SER A 246 -15.36 -18.87 -0.86
C SER A 246 -16.07 -19.69 0.23
N GLN A 247 -16.58 -20.85 -0.12
CA GLN A 247 -17.27 -21.73 0.81
C GLN A 247 -16.30 -22.62 1.58
N MET A 248 -15.07 -22.79 1.09
CA MET A 248 -14.12 -23.71 1.69
C MET A 248 -13.66 -23.11 3.02
N PRO A 249 -13.70 -23.87 4.13
CA PRO A 249 -13.15 -23.36 5.36
C PRO A 249 -11.67 -23.03 5.11
N VAL A 250 -11.23 -21.88 5.60
CA VAL A 250 -9.81 -21.52 5.64
C VAL A 250 -9.00 -22.57 6.44
N ILE A 251 -9.71 -23.34 7.27
CA ILE A 251 -9.24 -24.45 8.12
C ILE A 251 -9.42 -25.81 7.41
N ILE A 252 -9.40 -25.88 6.08
CA ILE A 252 -8.79 -27.10 5.54
C ILE A 252 -7.33 -26.95 5.96
N ASN A 253 -6.94 -27.74 6.95
CA ASN A 253 -5.57 -28.19 7.07
C ASN A 253 -5.29 -28.88 5.71
N ILE A 254 -4.99 -28.09 4.68
CA ILE A 254 -4.48 -28.57 3.39
C ILE A 254 -3.12 -29.25 3.65
N SER A 255 -2.60 -29.15 4.89
CA SER A 255 -1.58 -30.05 5.42
C SER A 255 -1.94 -31.54 5.34
N ASP A 256 -3.22 -31.94 5.27
CA ASP A 256 -3.59 -33.36 5.21
C ASP A 256 -3.68 -33.88 3.76
N HIS A 257 -3.61 -32.96 2.79
CA HIS A 257 -3.24 -33.25 1.41
C HIS A 257 -1.86 -32.64 1.18
N GLU A 258 -0.84 -33.20 1.82
CA GLU A 258 0.56 -32.92 1.52
C GLU A 258 0.80 -33.12 0.02
N GLU A 259 0.66 -32.06 -0.79
CA GLU A 259 1.68 -31.81 -1.80
C GLU A 259 2.97 -31.67 -0.99
N GLN A 260 3.68 -32.78 -0.88
CA GLN A 260 4.99 -32.79 -0.24
C GLN A 260 5.81 -31.76 -1.02
N ILE A 261 6.64 -30.99 -0.32
CA ILE A 261 7.48 -30.00 -1.00
C ILE A 261 8.25 -30.65 -2.16
N GLU A 262 8.54 -31.95 -2.06
CA GLU A 262 9.19 -32.80 -3.07
C GLU A 262 8.44 -32.86 -4.41
N ASP A 263 7.12 -32.66 -4.43
CA ASP A 263 6.34 -32.61 -5.67
C ASP A 263 6.66 -31.39 -6.53
N MET A 264 7.02 -30.26 -5.89
CA MET A 264 7.38 -29.02 -6.57
C MET A 264 8.88 -28.71 -6.54
N VAL A 265 9.57 -29.04 -5.44
CA VAL A 265 11.01 -28.80 -5.21
C VAL A 265 11.71 -30.14 -5.10
N TYR A 266 12.33 -30.56 -6.20
CA TYR A 266 13.07 -31.81 -6.28
C TYR A 266 14.41 -31.76 -5.53
N SER A 267 15.07 -30.59 -5.54
CA SER A 267 16.34 -30.39 -4.81
C SER A 267 16.46 -28.95 -4.35
N CYS A 268 16.97 -28.76 -3.14
CA CYS A 268 17.26 -27.45 -2.55
C CYS A 268 18.64 -27.47 -1.89
N GLN A 269 19.49 -26.52 -2.29
CA GLN A 269 20.81 -26.32 -1.71
C GLN A 269 21.07 -24.83 -1.50
N TYR A 270 21.68 -24.48 -0.38
CA TYR A 270 22.16 -23.13 -0.10
C TYR A 270 23.61 -23.22 0.39
N ASP A 271 24.50 -22.42 -0.19
CA ASP A 271 25.94 -22.46 0.12
C ASP A 271 26.58 -23.86 -0.03
N GLY A 272 26.05 -24.66 -0.98
CA GLY A 272 26.46 -26.05 -1.23
C GLY A 272 25.88 -27.09 -0.25
N GLU A 273 25.16 -26.66 0.78
CA GLU A 273 24.56 -27.53 1.80
C GLU A 273 23.06 -27.74 1.54
N PRO A 274 22.51 -28.93 1.83
CA PRO A 274 21.09 -29.20 1.63
C PRO A 274 20.20 -28.39 2.57
N CYS A 275 19.09 -27.86 2.05
CA CYS A 275 18.10 -27.13 2.87
C CYS A 275 17.37 -28.08 3.84
N ARG A 276 17.00 -27.59 5.02
CA ARG A 276 16.25 -28.36 6.03
C ARG A 276 14.73 -28.18 5.85
N PRO A 277 13.90 -29.13 6.30
CA PRO A 277 12.43 -28.98 6.25
C PRO A 277 11.89 -27.77 7.02
N SER A 278 12.62 -27.27 8.01
CA SER A 278 12.26 -26.07 8.79
C SER A 278 12.57 -24.75 8.08
N ASP A 279 13.30 -24.78 6.96
CA ASP A 279 13.76 -23.58 6.26
C ASP A 279 12.69 -22.92 5.38
N TYR A 280 11.57 -23.61 5.15
CA TYR A 280 10.44 -23.11 4.37
C TYR A 280 9.15 -23.09 5.16
N VAL A 281 8.26 -22.17 4.79
CA VAL A 281 6.88 -22.10 5.28
C VAL A 281 5.94 -22.31 4.11
N HIS A 282 5.06 -23.30 4.23
CA HIS A 282 4.01 -23.56 3.25
C HIS A 282 2.79 -22.66 3.51
N PHE A 283 2.20 -22.12 2.45
CA PHE A 283 0.88 -21.50 2.48
C PHE A 283 0.16 -21.72 1.14
N HIS A 284 -1.16 -21.77 1.16
CA HIS A 284 -1.97 -21.92 -0.04
C HIS A 284 -2.42 -20.54 -0.57
N HIS A 285 -2.02 -20.22 -1.80
CA HIS A 285 -2.43 -19.02 -2.51
C HIS A 285 -3.73 -19.25 -3.30
N PRO A 286 -4.76 -18.38 -3.16
CA PRO A 286 -6.05 -18.55 -3.81
C PRO A 286 -6.05 -18.66 -5.36
N VAL A 287 -5.00 -18.13 -6.01
CA VAL A 287 -4.84 -18.13 -7.47
C VAL A 287 -3.82 -19.17 -7.95
N PHE A 288 -2.75 -19.36 -7.18
CA PHE A 288 -1.56 -20.11 -7.61
C PHE A 288 -1.47 -21.49 -6.94
N GLY A 289 -2.31 -21.78 -5.94
CA GLY A 289 -2.24 -23.04 -5.20
C GLY A 289 -1.11 -23.03 -4.20
N SER A 290 -0.36 -24.13 -4.08
CA SER A 290 0.66 -24.31 -3.05
C SER A 290 1.89 -23.42 -3.29
N CYS A 291 2.29 -22.71 -2.24
CA CYS A 291 3.42 -21.80 -2.22
C CYS A 291 4.32 -22.07 -1.02
N TYR A 292 5.62 -21.86 -1.21
CA TYR A 292 6.65 -22.10 -0.21
C TYR A 292 7.57 -20.89 -0.13
N THR A 293 7.76 -20.37 1.09
CA THR A 293 8.67 -19.25 1.33
C THR A 293 9.89 -19.71 2.12
N PHE A 294 11.06 -19.64 1.48
CA PHE A 294 12.35 -19.89 2.12
C PHE A 294 12.80 -18.67 2.90
N ASN A 295 13.45 -18.91 4.04
CA ASN A 295 13.99 -17.89 4.93
C ASN A 295 12.98 -16.77 5.27
N SER A 296 11.70 -17.10 5.51
CA SER A 296 10.65 -16.08 5.71
C SER A 296 10.94 -15.12 6.87
N LYS A 297 11.48 -15.62 7.99
CA LYS A 297 11.71 -14.81 9.20
C LYS A 297 13.03 -14.03 9.19
N GLY A 298 14.03 -14.50 8.45
CA GLY A 298 15.35 -13.87 8.47
C GLY A 298 16.00 -13.87 9.86
N THR A 299 16.06 -15.02 10.52
CA THR A 299 16.72 -15.13 11.84
C THR A 299 17.84 -16.15 11.87
N ASP A 300 17.87 -17.08 10.91
CA ASP A 300 18.82 -18.17 10.90
C ASP A 300 20.11 -17.75 10.18
N SER A 301 21.24 -17.88 10.86
CA SER A 301 22.56 -17.57 10.31
C SER A 301 22.96 -18.45 9.13
N PHE A 302 22.36 -19.63 8.97
CA PHE A 302 22.54 -20.51 7.81
C PHE A 302 22.32 -19.74 6.50
N TRP A 303 21.37 -18.80 6.47
CA TRP A 303 21.01 -18.01 5.29
C TRP A 303 21.85 -16.72 5.14
N THR A 304 23.01 -16.61 5.77
CA THR A 304 23.83 -15.39 5.66
C THR A 304 24.67 -15.43 4.39
N ALA A 305 24.44 -14.47 3.48
CA ALA A 305 25.22 -14.34 2.26
C ALA A 305 26.58 -13.68 2.57
N THR A 306 27.59 -14.53 2.79
CA THR A 306 28.96 -14.08 3.10
C THR A 306 29.82 -13.85 1.85
N LYS A 307 29.53 -14.55 0.76
CA LYS A 307 30.29 -14.50 -0.49
C LYS A 307 29.35 -14.37 -1.68
N PRO A 308 29.65 -13.49 -2.65
CA PRO A 308 28.94 -13.48 -3.91
C PRO A 308 29.37 -14.67 -4.79
N GLY A 309 28.44 -15.24 -5.54
CA GLY A 309 28.71 -16.30 -6.51
C GLY A 309 27.57 -17.32 -6.60
N ILE A 310 27.43 -17.95 -7.77
CA ILE A 310 26.42 -18.99 -8.02
C ILE A 310 26.51 -20.16 -7.02
N PRO A 311 27.69 -20.74 -6.69
CA PRO A 311 27.75 -21.89 -5.77
C PRO A 311 27.39 -21.53 -4.32
N TYR A 312 27.44 -20.25 -3.96
CA TYR A 312 27.15 -19.75 -2.61
C TYR A 312 25.71 -19.23 -2.46
N GLY A 313 24.90 -19.33 -3.53
CA GLY A 313 23.50 -18.89 -3.54
C GLY A 313 22.52 -20.04 -3.28
N LEU A 314 21.23 -19.74 -3.45
CA LEU A 314 20.17 -20.75 -3.44
C LEU A 314 20.11 -21.43 -4.81
N SER A 315 20.24 -22.76 -4.82
CA SER A 315 20.08 -23.62 -5.98
C SER A 315 18.86 -24.51 -5.79
N LEU A 316 17.90 -24.40 -6.71
CA LEU A 316 16.65 -25.15 -6.71
C LEU A 316 16.51 -25.95 -8.00
N ILE A 317 16.09 -27.21 -7.88
CA ILE A 317 15.55 -27.98 -9.01
C ILE A 317 14.05 -28.07 -8.78
N LEU A 318 13.29 -27.44 -9.67
CA LEU A 318 11.85 -27.31 -9.54
C LEU A 318 11.14 -28.20 -10.57
N ARG A 319 10.05 -28.83 -10.15
CA ARG A 319 9.12 -29.56 -11.01
C ARG A 319 7.92 -28.66 -11.28
N ALA A 320 7.77 -28.26 -12.54
CA ALA A 320 6.55 -27.62 -13.01
C ALA A 320 5.60 -28.70 -13.52
N GLU A 321 4.52 -28.96 -12.77
CA GLU A 321 3.47 -29.87 -13.19
C GLU A 321 2.79 -29.33 -14.47
N GLN A 322 2.50 -30.22 -15.43
CA GLN A 322 1.78 -29.88 -16.67
C GLN A 322 0.55 -30.76 -16.87
N LYS A 323 0.34 -31.73 -15.98
CA LYS A 323 -0.71 -32.75 -16.05
C LYS A 323 -1.65 -32.49 -14.88
N ASP A 324 -2.96 -32.54 -15.12
CA ASP A 324 -4.03 -32.31 -14.13
C ASP A 324 -4.39 -30.82 -13.86
N HIS A 325 -4.03 -29.95 -14.80
CA HIS A 325 -4.31 -28.52 -14.79
C HIS A 325 -5.81 -28.15 -14.89
N ILE A 326 -6.20 -26.98 -14.34
CA ILE A 326 -7.50 -26.31 -14.57
C ILE A 326 -7.36 -25.28 -15.73
N PRO A 327 -7.53 -25.67 -17.02
CA PRO A 327 -7.10 -24.89 -18.20
C PRO A 327 -7.72 -23.50 -18.36
N LEU A 328 -8.80 -23.19 -17.64
CA LEU A 328 -9.44 -21.87 -17.64
C LEU A 328 -9.05 -20.99 -16.45
N LEU A 329 -8.28 -21.51 -15.49
CA LEU A 329 -7.78 -20.77 -14.34
C LEU A 329 -6.29 -20.38 -14.51
N SER A 330 -5.44 -21.29 -15.00
CA SER A 330 -4.02 -20.99 -15.24
C SER A 330 -3.52 -21.37 -16.64
N THR A 331 -3.66 -20.46 -17.60
CA THR A 331 -3.19 -20.68 -18.97
C THR A 331 -1.66 -20.70 -19.13
N VAL A 332 -0.89 -20.71 -18.04
CA VAL A 332 0.57 -20.61 -18.00
C VAL A 332 1.17 -21.79 -17.26
N ALA A 333 2.25 -22.35 -17.81
CA ALA A 333 3.01 -23.42 -17.18
C ALA A 333 4.38 -22.90 -16.71
N GLY A 334 4.76 -23.24 -15.48
CA GLY A 334 6.01 -22.83 -14.87
C GLY A 334 5.89 -22.63 -13.37
N VAL A 335 6.85 -21.92 -12.80
CA VAL A 335 6.85 -21.56 -11.37
C VAL A 335 6.92 -20.04 -11.26
N LYS A 336 6.10 -19.47 -10.39
CA LYS A 336 6.17 -18.05 -10.05
C LYS A 336 7.11 -17.86 -8.87
N VAL A 337 8.04 -16.93 -8.99
CA VAL A 337 9.05 -16.63 -7.97
C VAL A 337 8.95 -15.16 -7.56
N MET A 338 9.07 -14.90 -6.27
CA MET A 338 9.14 -13.55 -5.70
C MET A 338 10.27 -13.49 -4.69
N ILE A 339 11.10 -12.45 -4.81
CA ILE A 339 12.19 -12.14 -3.88
C ILE A 339 11.73 -10.94 -3.06
N HIS A 340 11.70 -11.08 -1.74
CA HIS A 340 11.14 -10.04 -0.87
C HIS A 340 11.86 -9.96 0.49
N ASN A 341 11.55 -8.92 1.26
CA ASN A 341 12.12 -8.75 2.61
C ASN A 341 11.55 -9.78 3.59
N HIS A 342 12.27 -10.01 4.68
CA HIS A 342 11.81 -10.90 5.74
C HIS A 342 10.55 -10.37 6.42
N ASN A 343 9.74 -11.29 6.96
CA ASN A 343 8.47 -10.99 7.63
C ASN A 343 7.51 -10.12 6.80
N GLN A 344 7.56 -10.24 5.47
CA GLN A 344 6.70 -9.54 4.52
C GLN A 344 5.72 -10.52 3.86
N THR A 345 4.47 -10.10 3.63
CA THR A 345 3.51 -10.89 2.85
C THR A 345 3.93 -10.92 1.38
N PRO A 346 4.04 -12.11 0.75
CA PRO A 346 4.39 -12.22 -0.67
C PRO A 346 3.19 -11.89 -1.57
N PHE A 347 3.15 -10.66 -2.10
CA PHE A 347 2.15 -10.22 -3.08
C PHE A 347 2.58 -10.57 -4.51
N LEU A 348 2.42 -11.85 -4.84
CA LEU A 348 2.92 -12.48 -6.07
C LEU A 348 2.35 -11.86 -7.37
N GLU A 349 1.17 -11.25 -7.33
CA GLU A 349 0.58 -10.62 -8.53
C GLU A 349 1.25 -9.30 -8.92
N HIS A 350 1.98 -8.67 -7.99
CA HIS A 350 2.60 -7.35 -8.21
C HIS A 350 4.11 -7.44 -8.41
N GLU A 351 4.78 -8.28 -7.63
CA GLU A 351 6.25 -8.32 -7.56
C GLU A 351 6.85 -9.67 -8.01
N GLY A 352 6.02 -10.66 -8.34
CA GLY A 352 6.48 -11.98 -8.80
C GLY A 352 6.76 -12.05 -10.30
N PHE A 353 7.72 -12.88 -10.68
CA PHE A 353 8.07 -13.19 -12.08
C PHE A 353 7.98 -14.69 -12.36
N ASP A 354 7.84 -15.06 -13.63
CA ASP A 354 7.62 -16.45 -14.05
C ASP A 354 8.92 -17.09 -14.56
N ILE A 355 9.16 -18.33 -14.13
CA ILE A 355 10.25 -19.18 -14.61
C ILE A 355 9.70 -20.24 -15.54
N ARG A 356 10.27 -20.30 -16.75
CA ARG A 356 9.89 -21.27 -17.78
C ARG A 356 10.40 -22.68 -17.40
N PRO A 357 9.60 -23.73 -17.59
CA PRO A 357 10.08 -25.10 -17.43
C PRO A 357 11.08 -25.52 -18.51
N GLY A 358 11.98 -26.44 -18.17
CA GLY A 358 12.93 -27.04 -19.13
C GLY A 358 14.19 -26.22 -19.41
N ILE A 359 14.42 -25.11 -18.70
CA ILE A 359 15.64 -24.31 -18.78
C ILE A 359 16.23 -24.04 -17.40
N ALA A 360 17.54 -23.85 -17.32
CA ALA A 360 18.19 -23.33 -16.11
C ALA A 360 18.13 -21.80 -16.13
N THR A 361 17.56 -21.19 -15.10
CA THR A 361 17.44 -19.72 -14.96
C THR A 361 18.35 -19.24 -13.84
N THR A 362 19.34 -18.40 -14.16
CA THR A 362 20.26 -17.81 -13.17
C THR A 362 19.80 -16.39 -12.83
N ILE A 363 19.56 -16.11 -11.55
CA ILE A 363 19.02 -14.83 -11.08
C ILE A 363 20.07 -14.13 -10.22
N GLY A 364 20.58 -12.99 -10.70
CA GLY A 364 21.43 -12.10 -9.92
C GLY A 364 20.57 -11.17 -9.05
N ILE A 365 20.90 -11.05 -7.77
CA ILE A 365 20.16 -10.22 -6.81
C ILE A 365 21.03 -9.02 -6.41
N GLN A 366 20.47 -7.82 -6.49
CA GLN A 366 21.05 -6.60 -5.96
C GLN A 366 20.07 -6.01 -4.94
N GLN A 367 20.56 -5.67 -3.75
CA GLN A 367 19.75 -5.05 -2.71
C GLN A 367 19.90 -3.53 -2.76
N ASP A 368 18.81 -2.84 -3.07
CA ASP A 368 18.73 -1.38 -3.01
C ASP A 368 17.85 -0.97 -1.83
N GLU A 369 18.41 -0.20 -0.89
CA GLU A 369 17.70 0.28 0.31
C GLU A 369 17.43 1.78 0.20
N VAL A 370 16.18 2.20 0.46
CA VAL A 370 15.77 3.60 0.41
C VAL A 370 15.17 4.02 1.75
N ASN A 371 15.95 4.73 2.54
CA ASN A 371 15.51 5.32 3.81
C ASN A 371 15.01 6.75 3.60
N ARG A 372 13.75 7.00 3.96
CA ARG A 372 13.09 8.31 3.84
C ARG A 372 12.79 8.91 5.21
N LEU A 373 12.86 10.23 5.30
CA LEU A 373 12.43 10.96 6.49
C LEU A 373 10.89 11.03 6.55
N GLY A 374 10.34 10.84 7.75
CA GLY A 374 8.91 11.00 8.03
C GLY A 374 8.57 12.38 8.62
N GLY A 375 7.34 12.52 9.10
CA GLY A 375 6.87 13.74 9.79
C GLY A 375 6.78 14.95 8.86
N ASN A 376 7.39 16.07 9.26
CA ASN A 376 7.30 17.33 8.51
C ASN A 376 8.07 17.31 7.18
N TYR A 377 9.04 16.40 7.03
CA TYR A 377 9.85 16.26 5.81
C TYR A 377 9.19 15.39 4.75
N GLY A 378 8.21 14.56 5.12
CA GLY A 378 7.59 13.62 4.20
C GLY A 378 6.49 12.78 4.84
N LYS A 379 5.52 12.37 4.01
CA LYS A 379 4.46 11.43 4.40
C LYS A 379 4.99 10.01 4.29
N CYS A 380 5.75 9.59 5.28
CA CYS A 380 6.31 8.24 5.39
C CYS A 380 5.99 7.65 6.76
N THR A 381 5.68 6.35 6.77
CA THR A 381 5.46 5.56 7.98
C THR A 381 6.37 4.34 7.97
N THR A 382 6.88 3.96 9.14
CA THR A 382 7.72 2.78 9.31
C THR A 382 6.90 1.54 9.67
N ASN A 383 5.92 1.70 10.56
CA ASN A 383 5.16 0.58 11.13
C ASN A 383 3.68 0.58 10.71
N GLY A 384 3.19 1.64 10.07
CA GLY A 384 1.78 1.80 9.70
C GLY A 384 0.84 2.17 10.86
N ASN A 385 1.35 2.43 12.07
CA ASN A 385 0.54 2.78 13.25
C ASN A 385 -0.19 4.14 13.14
N ASP A 386 0.36 5.04 12.32
CA ASP A 386 -0.19 6.36 11.98
C ASP A 386 -1.25 6.29 10.86
N VAL A 387 -1.42 5.12 10.22
CA VAL A 387 -2.42 4.91 9.17
C VAL A 387 -3.72 4.44 9.81
N ASN A 388 -4.82 5.12 9.48
CA ASN A 388 -6.17 4.76 9.95
C ASN A 388 -6.76 3.56 9.18
N VAL A 389 -5.98 2.47 9.04
CA VAL A 389 -6.38 1.22 8.41
C VAL A 389 -5.82 0.08 9.25
N LYS A 390 -6.70 -0.73 9.84
CA LYS A 390 -6.28 -1.96 10.53
C LYS A 390 -5.81 -2.98 9.51
N LEU A 391 -4.52 -3.31 9.54
CA LEU A 391 -3.93 -4.34 8.70
C LEU A 391 -4.58 -5.71 8.99
N LEU A 392 -4.89 -6.44 7.92
CA LEU A 392 -5.42 -7.80 8.01
C LEU A 392 -4.34 -8.87 7.91
N TYR A 393 -3.13 -8.50 7.48
CA TYR A 393 -1.97 -9.37 7.39
C TYR A 393 -1.14 -9.28 8.68
N ASN A 394 -0.62 -10.41 9.16
CA ASN A 394 0.16 -10.51 10.39
C ASN A 394 1.68 -10.24 10.19
N ASN A 395 2.02 -9.54 9.12
CA ASN A 395 3.39 -9.31 8.67
C ASN A 395 3.74 -7.82 8.79
N SER A 396 4.98 -7.47 8.48
CA SER A 396 5.45 -6.08 8.44
C SER A 396 4.61 -5.21 7.50
N TYR A 397 4.57 -3.90 7.80
CA TYR A 397 3.82 -2.95 7.00
C TYR A 397 4.41 -2.85 5.59
N THR A 398 3.53 -2.94 4.59
CA THR A 398 3.84 -2.62 3.20
C THR A 398 2.69 -1.83 2.59
N LEU A 399 3.00 -1.08 1.53
CA LEU A 399 1.98 -0.34 0.79
C LEU A 399 0.87 -1.27 0.28
N GLN A 400 1.24 -2.41 -0.30
CA GLN A 400 0.27 -3.39 -0.83
C GLN A 400 -0.60 -3.98 0.28
N ALA A 401 -0.03 -4.33 1.45
CA ALA A 401 -0.81 -4.82 2.58
C ALA A 401 -1.85 -3.79 3.05
N CYS A 402 -1.49 -2.51 3.06
CA CYS A 402 -2.40 -1.41 3.40
C CYS A 402 -3.53 -1.26 2.37
N LEU A 403 -3.22 -1.27 1.07
CA LEU A 403 -4.21 -1.13 0.00
C LEU A 403 -5.23 -2.28 0.01
N HIS A 404 -4.75 -3.52 0.13
CA HIS A 404 -5.61 -4.70 0.16
C HIS A 404 -6.46 -4.76 1.43
N SER A 405 -5.88 -4.41 2.59
CA SER A 405 -6.65 -4.33 3.84
C SER A 405 -7.73 -3.26 3.76
N CYS A 406 -7.42 -2.08 3.21
CA CYS A 406 -8.37 -0.99 3.03
C CYS A 406 -9.51 -1.41 2.09
N PHE A 407 -9.18 -1.97 0.92
CA PHE A 407 -10.17 -2.49 -0.02
C PHE A 407 -11.10 -3.50 0.64
N GLN A 408 -10.55 -4.45 1.41
CA GLN A 408 -11.34 -5.47 2.09
C GLN A 408 -12.29 -4.88 3.14
N HIS A 409 -11.84 -3.91 3.94
CA HIS A 409 -12.70 -3.22 4.92
C HIS A 409 -13.86 -2.48 4.24
N ILE A 410 -13.60 -1.77 3.14
CA ILE A 410 -14.65 -1.05 2.40
C ILE A 410 -15.61 -2.05 1.72
N MET A 411 -15.10 -3.18 1.22
CA MET A 411 -15.91 -4.25 0.63
C MET A 411 -16.88 -4.82 1.68
N VAL A 412 -16.38 -5.19 2.86
CA VAL A 412 -17.22 -5.70 3.96
C VAL A 412 -18.25 -4.65 4.40
N ARG A 413 -17.85 -3.38 4.56
CA ARG A 413 -18.74 -2.30 5.01
C ARG A 413 -19.87 -1.98 4.01
N LYS A 414 -19.59 -1.95 2.71
CA LYS A 414 -20.62 -1.58 1.70
C LYS A 414 -21.37 -2.78 1.14
N CYS A 415 -20.73 -3.95 1.02
CA CYS A 415 -21.30 -5.12 0.36
C CYS A 415 -21.72 -6.22 1.34
N GLY A 416 -21.31 -6.15 2.61
CA GLY A 416 -21.65 -7.14 3.64
C GLY A 416 -20.83 -8.43 3.58
N CYS A 417 -19.87 -8.53 2.67
CA CYS A 417 -19.04 -9.72 2.47
C CYS A 417 -17.63 -9.33 2.00
N GLY A 418 -16.64 -10.20 2.25
CA GLY A 418 -15.25 -9.97 1.86
C GLY A 418 -14.84 -10.67 0.56
N TYR A 419 -13.82 -10.14 -0.09
CA TYR A 419 -13.25 -10.69 -1.31
C TYR A 419 -12.39 -11.93 -0.99
N TYR A 420 -12.53 -12.99 -1.79
CA TYR A 420 -11.91 -14.30 -1.52
C TYR A 420 -10.37 -14.29 -1.52
N TYR A 421 -9.74 -13.45 -2.35
CA TYR A 421 -8.28 -13.42 -2.46
C TYR A 421 -7.57 -12.74 -1.28
N TYR A 422 -8.31 -12.02 -0.43
CA TYR A 422 -7.73 -11.29 0.69
C TYR A 422 -8.26 -11.86 2.02
N PRO A 423 -7.45 -11.82 3.08
CA PRO A 423 -7.88 -12.27 4.40
C PRO A 423 -9.13 -11.50 4.86
N LEU A 424 -9.97 -12.16 5.65
CA LEU A 424 -11.18 -11.54 6.20
C LEU A 424 -10.88 -10.84 7.53
N PRO A 425 -11.55 -9.72 7.83
CA PRO A 425 -11.62 -9.21 9.19
C PRO A 425 -12.42 -10.17 10.10
N PRO A 426 -12.17 -10.16 11.42
CA PRO A 426 -12.88 -11.01 12.37
C PRO A 426 -14.41 -10.84 12.27
N GLY A 427 -15.14 -11.96 12.17
CA GLY A 427 -16.61 -11.97 12.12
C GLY A 427 -17.22 -11.69 10.73
N ALA A 428 -16.43 -11.45 9.70
CA ALA A 428 -16.91 -11.33 8.33
C ALA A 428 -16.90 -12.69 7.60
N GLU A 429 -17.70 -12.81 6.54
CA GLU A 429 -17.73 -13.98 5.65
C GLU A 429 -17.35 -13.60 4.22
N TYR A 430 -16.87 -14.57 3.44
CA TYR A 430 -16.57 -14.36 2.03
C TYR A 430 -17.84 -14.19 1.17
N CYS A 431 -17.71 -13.41 0.10
CA CYS A 431 -18.78 -13.23 -0.87
C CYS A 431 -19.07 -14.49 -1.67
N ASN A 432 -20.35 -14.85 -1.77
CA ASN A 432 -20.85 -15.81 -2.76
C ASN A 432 -22.20 -15.33 -3.31
N TYR A 433 -22.53 -15.68 -4.56
CA TYR A 433 -23.77 -15.21 -5.19
C TYR A 433 -25.04 -15.89 -4.63
N ASN A 434 -24.92 -16.96 -3.84
CA ASN A 434 -26.06 -17.63 -3.18
C ASN A 434 -26.56 -16.84 -1.97
N LYS A 435 -25.65 -16.27 -1.17
CA LYS A 435 -25.94 -15.39 -0.04
C LYS A 435 -26.08 -13.93 -0.48
N HIS A 436 -25.23 -13.50 -1.42
CA HIS A 436 -25.11 -12.10 -1.84
C HIS A 436 -25.25 -11.95 -3.36
N SER A 437 -26.46 -12.05 -3.91
CA SER A 437 -26.70 -12.05 -5.36
C SER A 437 -26.10 -10.87 -6.15
N ALA A 438 -25.87 -9.73 -5.49
CA ALA A 438 -25.38 -8.48 -6.09
C ALA A 438 -23.88 -8.18 -5.88
N TRP A 439 -23.12 -9.05 -5.22
CA TRP A 439 -21.74 -8.74 -4.79
C TRP A 439 -20.80 -8.43 -5.98
N GLY A 440 -21.04 -9.07 -7.14
CA GLY A 440 -20.27 -8.81 -8.36
C GLY A 440 -20.37 -7.36 -8.86
N LYS A 441 -21.48 -6.66 -8.63
CA LYS A 441 -21.62 -5.22 -8.92
C LYS A 441 -20.87 -4.35 -7.90
N GLY A 442 -20.87 -4.77 -6.64
CA GLY A 442 -20.13 -4.13 -5.56
C GLY A 442 -18.63 -3.98 -5.84
N LYS A 443 -18.03 -4.97 -6.52
CA LYS A 443 -16.61 -4.98 -6.92
C LYS A 443 -16.18 -3.77 -7.77
N ARG A 444 -17.09 -3.12 -8.51
CA ARG A 444 -16.79 -1.93 -9.32
C ARG A 444 -16.88 -0.61 -8.53
N LEU A 445 -17.59 -0.60 -7.41
CA LEU A 445 -18.01 0.64 -6.73
C LEU A 445 -16.94 1.25 -5.80
N GLN A 446 -15.69 0.79 -5.85
CA GLN A 446 -14.69 1.17 -4.85
C GLN A 446 -13.29 1.26 -5.44
N SER A 447 -13.00 2.38 -6.11
CA SER A 447 -11.71 3.05 -5.91
C SER A 447 -11.68 3.57 -4.46
N CYS A 448 -10.60 3.29 -3.72
CA CYS A 448 -10.41 3.83 -2.37
C CYS A 448 -10.52 5.36 -2.42
N PRO A 449 -11.41 5.99 -1.62
CA PRO A 449 -11.36 7.43 -1.42
C PRO A 449 -10.12 7.72 -0.57
N GLY A 450 -9.01 8.10 -1.22
CA GLY A 450 -7.73 8.34 -0.56
C GLY A 450 -6.48 8.26 -1.45
N LEU A 451 -6.60 7.76 -2.67
CA LEU A 451 -5.49 7.68 -3.65
C LEU A 451 -5.85 8.28 -5.01
N GLN A 452 -6.64 9.35 -5.02
CA GLN A 452 -6.57 10.34 -6.09
C GLN A 452 -5.42 11.31 -5.76
N GLY A 453 -4.20 10.77 -5.79
CA GLY A 453 -3.03 11.56 -6.12
C GLY A 453 -3.08 11.80 -7.64
N THR A 454 -3.06 13.07 -8.00
CA THR A 454 -2.92 13.64 -9.35
C THR A 454 -2.23 12.72 -10.37
N PRO A 455 -2.82 12.47 -11.56
CA PRO A 455 -2.01 12.16 -12.73
C PRO A 455 -1.30 13.44 -13.19
N SER A 456 0.01 13.30 -13.45
CA SER A 456 0.98 14.31 -13.94
C SER A 456 1.30 15.48 -13.02
#